data_AF-A0A7C3ZVI1-F1
#
_entry.id   AF-A0A7C3ZVI1-F1
#
_cell.length_a   1.000
_cell.length_b   1.000
_cell.length_c   1.000
_cell.angle_alpha   90.00
_cell.angle_beta   90.00
_cell.angle_gamma   90.00
#
_symmetry.space_group_name_H-M   'P 1'
#
loop_
_entity.id
_entity.type
_entity.pdbx_description
1 polymer ?
#
loop_
_entity_poly.entity_id
_entity_poly.type
_entity_poly.pdbx_seq_one_letter_code
_entity_poly.pdbx_strand_id
1 'polypeptide(L)'
;MNEPQFAAQTPILFSETLVKLPEHKFYRQTFIFEELLAIMLWAVTRISYDVNCLVEGTKARAIQPAGGWEQGTIRLLAIVSLKASHSVGDSEDKYIEIDCKTKQPPNWLLTDTAVIQSDNNLVCREPRQVGAILRELKQELQTACVETTDFLVPTRLGFPAVELLEPGREWRHAQMRLGLEISFISDRPRDSQNPPRTSSALPQPVLPLGENLTR
;
A
#
# COMPACT_ATOMS: atom_id res chain seq x y z
N MET A 1 -10.80 -35.80 1.44
CA MET A 1 -9.38 -35.42 1.25
C MET A 1 -9.44 -34.13 0.46
N ASN A 2 -9.43 -32.98 1.15
CA ASN A 2 -9.63 -31.68 0.52
C ASN A 2 -8.27 -31.16 0.06
N GLU A 3 -8.12 -30.91 -1.24
CA GLU A 3 -6.99 -30.17 -1.79
C GLU A 3 -6.93 -28.77 -1.17
N PRO A 4 -5.74 -28.26 -0.83
CA PRO A 4 -5.59 -26.87 -0.47
C PRO A 4 -5.84 -26.01 -1.71
N GLN A 5 -6.84 -25.13 -1.63
CA GLN A 5 -7.05 -24.04 -2.58
C GLN A 5 -5.75 -23.24 -2.70
N PHE A 6 -5.12 -23.30 -3.87
CA PHE A 6 -4.02 -22.41 -4.23
C PHE A 6 -4.52 -20.97 -4.09
N ALA A 7 -3.89 -20.21 -3.20
CA ALA A 7 -4.05 -18.77 -3.15
C ALA A 7 -3.82 -18.22 -4.56
N ALA A 8 -4.81 -17.50 -5.09
CA ALA A 8 -4.73 -16.86 -6.39
C ALA A 8 -3.46 -16.01 -6.43
N GLN A 9 -2.48 -16.45 -7.23
CA GLN A 9 -1.26 -15.68 -7.45
C GLN A 9 -1.68 -14.41 -8.19
N THR A 10 -1.57 -13.27 -7.52
CA THR A 10 -1.80 -11.97 -8.16
C THR A 10 -0.91 -11.91 -9.39
N PRO A 11 -1.45 -11.67 -10.58
CA PRO A 11 -0.66 -11.72 -11.80
C PRO A 11 0.38 -10.59 -11.78
N ILE A 12 1.64 -11.00 -11.63
CA ILE A 12 2.80 -10.12 -11.76
C ILE A 12 2.95 -9.81 -13.25
N LEU A 13 3.03 -8.53 -13.61
CA LEU A 13 3.38 -8.13 -14.97
C LEU A 13 4.80 -8.58 -15.28
N PHE A 14 5.03 -9.11 -16.48
CA PHE A 14 6.36 -9.50 -16.91
C PHE A 14 7.29 -8.28 -16.96
N SER A 15 8.57 -8.46 -16.61
CA SER A 15 9.59 -7.40 -16.66
C SER A 15 9.75 -6.75 -18.04
N GLU A 16 9.38 -7.48 -19.09
CA GLU A 16 9.44 -7.05 -20.49
C GLU A 16 8.16 -6.36 -20.97
N THR A 17 7.17 -6.16 -20.10
CA THR A 17 5.91 -5.50 -20.46
C THR A 17 6.20 -4.08 -20.95
N LEU A 18 5.71 -3.71 -22.12
CA LEU A 18 5.76 -2.33 -22.59
C LEU A 18 4.51 -1.57 -22.16
N VAL A 19 4.70 -0.32 -21.77
CA VAL A 19 3.61 0.61 -21.47
C VAL A 19 3.71 1.79 -22.40
N LYS A 20 2.61 2.06 -23.12
CA LYS A 20 2.45 3.26 -23.93
C LYS A 20 1.57 4.26 -23.18
N LEU A 21 2.14 5.44 -22.93
CA LEU A 21 1.48 6.58 -22.30
C LEU A 21 0.74 7.43 -23.36
N PRO A 22 -0.26 8.23 -22.95
CA PRO A 22 -0.95 9.15 -23.86
C PRO A 22 -0.01 10.14 -24.56
N GLU A 23 -0.31 10.47 -25.81
CA GLU A 23 0.60 11.17 -26.74
C GLU A 23 1.05 12.58 -26.32
N HIS A 24 0.45 13.17 -25.28
CA HIS A 24 0.55 14.60 -25.01
C HIS A 24 1.46 15.02 -23.84
N LYS A 25 2.12 14.10 -23.12
CA LYS A 25 2.84 14.48 -21.88
C LYS A 25 4.31 14.06 -21.76
N PHE A 26 4.80 13.17 -22.63
CA PHE A 26 6.18 12.68 -22.55
C PHE A 26 6.86 12.68 -23.92
N TYR A 27 8.15 13.06 -23.95
CA TYR A 27 8.99 13.02 -25.17
C TYR A 27 9.17 11.59 -25.71
N ARG A 28 9.09 10.60 -24.83
CA ARG A 28 9.03 9.16 -25.16
C ARG A 28 7.65 8.66 -24.73
N GLN A 29 6.95 7.97 -25.62
CA GLN A 29 5.57 7.50 -25.35
C GLN A 29 5.54 6.06 -24.86
N THR A 30 6.53 5.24 -25.22
CA THR A 30 6.59 3.82 -24.86
C THR A 30 7.79 3.52 -23.98
N PHE A 31 7.54 2.90 -22.83
CA PHE A 31 8.53 2.53 -21.83
C PHE A 31 8.47 1.03 -21.55
N ILE A 32 9.58 0.46 -21.12
CA ILE A 32 9.53 -0.81 -20.38
C ILE A 32 8.86 -0.51 -19.04
N PHE A 33 7.96 -1.38 -18.58
CA PHE A 33 7.17 -1.15 -17.38
C PHE A 33 8.06 -0.92 -16.15
N GLU A 34 9.16 -1.65 -16.02
CA GLU A 34 10.11 -1.42 -14.93
C GLU A 34 10.79 -0.04 -15.00
N GLU A 35 11.10 0.47 -16.19
CA GLU A 35 11.63 1.84 -16.35
C GLU A 35 10.59 2.85 -15.87
N LEU A 36 9.32 2.63 -16.20
CA LEU A 36 8.22 3.48 -15.75
C LEU A 36 8.08 3.46 -14.22
N LEU A 37 8.16 2.28 -13.58
CA LEU A 37 8.14 2.17 -12.12
C LEU A 37 9.29 2.96 -11.49
N ALA A 38 10.51 2.86 -12.05
CA ALA A 38 11.67 3.61 -11.58
C ALA A 38 11.48 5.13 -11.73
N ILE A 39 10.89 5.60 -12.85
CA ILE A 39 10.57 7.01 -13.06
C ILE A 39 9.55 7.50 -12.02
N MET A 40 8.49 6.71 -11.77
CA MET A 40 7.47 7.06 -10.77
C MET A 40 8.05 7.09 -9.35
N LEU A 41 8.89 6.11 -9.00
CA LEU A 41 9.59 6.10 -7.72
C LEU A 41 10.49 7.32 -7.55
N TRP A 42 11.25 7.67 -8.59
CA TRP A 42 12.15 8.82 -8.56
C TRP A 42 11.40 10.14 -8.39
N ALA A 43 10.23 10.29 -9.02
CA ALA A 43 9.38 11.47 -8.80
C ALA A 43 8.95 11.62 -7.33
N VAL A 44 8.68 10.51 -6.63
CA VAL A 44 8.34 10.53 -5.20
C VAL A 44 9.57 10.83 -4.33
N THR A 45 10.69 10.14 -4.55
CA THR A 45 11.87 10.26 -3.68
C THR A 45 12.55 11.62 -3.75
N ARG A 46 12.42 12.33 -4.89
CA ARG A 46 13.05 13.64 -5.08
C ARG A 46 12.35 14.81 -4.41
N ILE A 47 11.18 14.62 -3.79
CA ILE A 47 10.43 15.68 -3.10
C ILE A 47 11.27 16.27 -1.96
N SER A 48 11.84 15.42 -1.11
CA SER A 48 12.71 15.83 -0.01
C SER A 48 13.58 14.67 0.49
N TYR A 49 14.60 15.00 1.27
CA TYR A 49 15.45 14.00 1.91
C TYR A 49 14.66 13.09 2.85
N ASP A 50 13.79 13.66 3.70
CA ASP A 50 12.97 12.88 4.64
C ASP A 50 11.99 11.95 3.94
N VAL A 51 11.43 12.35 2.79
CA VAL A 51 10.60 11.47 1.95
C VAL A 51 11.42 10.31 1.40
N ASN A 52 12.64 10.56 0.90
CA ASN A 52 13.54 9.49 0.46
C ASN A 52 13.87 8.53 1.62
N CYS A 53 14.15 9.03 2.83
CA CYS A 53 14.35 8.19 4.01
C CYS A 53 13.12 7.35 4.35
N LEU A 54 11.91 7.89 4.19
CA LEU A 54 10.69 7.10 4.35
C LEU A 54 10.56 6.03 3.26
N VAL A 55 10.92 6.30 2.01
CA VAL A 55 10.91 5.29 0.93
C VAL A 55 11.97 4.20 1.17
N GLU A 56 13.10 4.55 1.78
CA GLU A 56 14.12 3.60 2.23
C GLU A 56 13.68 2.76 3.41
N GLY A 57 12.83 3.33 4.26
CA GLY A 57 12.37 2.73 5.50
C GLY A 57 13.06 3.40 6.68
N THR A 58 12.25 3.86 7.64
CA THR A 58 12.75 4.57 8.82
C THR A 58 12.25 3.91 10.09
N LYS A 59 13.10 3.83 11.11
CA LYS A 59 12.70 3.36 12.44
C LYS A 59 11.72 4.34 13.07
N ALA A 60 10.60 3.81 13.52
CA ALA A 60 9.47 4.60 13.98
C ALA A 60 8.62 3.80 14.97
N ARG A 61 7.63 4.47 15.51
CA ARG A 61 6.53 3.86 16.22
C ARG A 61 5.20 4.15 15.52
N ALA A 62 4.29 3.19 15.56
CA ALA A 62 2.94 3.29 15.02
C ALA A 62 1.91 2.91 16.07
N ILE A 63 0.76 3.56 16.06
CA ILE A 63 -0.42 3.18 16.82
C ILE A 63 -1.59 3.00 15.86
N GLN A 64 -2.21 1.82 15.92
CA GLN A 64 -3.42 1.49 15.17
C GLN A 64 -4.65 1.65 16.07
N PRO A 65 -5.86 1.86 15.53
CA PRO A 65 -7.06 2.20 16.31
C PRO A 65 -7.42 1.26 17.47
N ALA A 66 -6.94 0.01 17.46
CA ALA A 66 -7.21 -0.99 18.49
C ALA A 66 -6.00 -1.35 19.38
N GLY A 67 -4.87 -0.65 19.25
CA GLY A 67 -3.59 -1.03 19.87
C GLY A 67 -2.89 0.09 20.63
N GLY A 68 -1.78 -0.27 21.29
CA GLY A 68 -0.83 0.69 21.83
C GLY A 68 0.24 1.08 20.79
N TRP A 69 1.23 1.85 21.23
CA TRP A 69 2.41 2.12 20.41
C TRP A 69 3.23 0.85 20.18
N GLU A 70 3.52 0.56 18.92
CA GLU A 70 4.43 -0.49 18.49
C GLU A 70 5.66 0.10 17.81
N GLN A 71 6.84 -0.40 18.13
CA GLN A 71 8.08 -0.04 17.44
C GLN A 71 8.26 -0.91 16.20
N GLY A 72 8.84 -0.31 15.16
CA GLY A 72 9.08 -1.01 13.91
C GLY A 72 9.73 -0.11 12.86
N THR A 73 9.62 -0.53 11.61
CA THR A 73 10.06 0.23 10.44
C THR A 73 8.84 0.69 9.65
N ILE A 74 8.67 1.99 9.46
CA ILE A 74 7.70 2.55 8.51
C ILE A 74 8.36 2.73 7.14
N ARG A 75 7.60 2.52 6.08
CA ARG A 75 8.05 2.85 4.72
C ARG A 75 6.96 3.54 3.92
N LEU A 76 7.29 4.63 3.23
CA LEU A 76 6.44 5.23 2.21
C LEU A 76 6.53 4.39 0.92
N LEU A 77 5.39 3.98 0.40
CA LEU A 77 5.27 3.21 -0.84
C LEU A 77 4.75 4.12 -1.94
N ALA A 78 5.47 4.15 -3.06
CA ALA A 78 4.93 4.62 -4.33
C ALA A 78 4.30 3.42 -5.02
N ILE A 79 2.99 3.45 -5.26
CA ILE A 79 2.24 2.31 -5.80
C ILE A 79 1.70 2.67 -7.17
N VAL A 80 2.03 1.88 -8.18
CA VAL A 80 1.33 1.94 -9.47
C VAL A 80 0.19 0.93 -9.45
N SER A 81 -1.04 1.44 -9.63
CA SER A 81 -2.24 0.64 -9.77
C SER A 81 -2.68 0.64 -11.24
N LEU A 82 -2.97 -0.54 -11.78
CA LEU A 82 -3.46 -0.73 -13.14
C LEU A 82 -4.82 -1.41 -13.11
N LYS A 83 -5.81 -0.79 -13.74
CA LYS A 83 -7.13 -1.38 -13.97
C LYS A 83 -7.27 -1.68 -15.46
N ALA A 84 -7.10 -2.94 -15.85
CA ALA A 84 -7.25 -3.36 -17.24
C ALA A 84 -8.72 -3.58 -17.58
N SER A 85 -9.22 -2.93 -18.63
CA SER A 85 -10.55 -3.19 -19.16
C SER A 85 -10.49 -4.42 -20.07
N HIS A 86 -11.42 -5.36 -19.92
CA HIS A 86 -11.43 -6.58 -20.72
C HIS A 86 -11.92 -6.33 -22.15
N SER A 87 -11.35 -7.10 -23.09
CA SER A 87 -11.97 -7.35 -24.39
C SER A 87 -13.17 -8.29 -24.20
N VAL A 88 -14.13 -8.21 -25.12
CA VAL A 88 -15.39 -8.97 -25.09
C VAL A 88 -15.10 -10.48 -24.93
N GLY A 89 -15.49 -11.07 -23.79
CA GLY A 89 -15.48 -12.53 -23.57
C GLY A 89 -14.76 -13.04 -22.30
N ASP A 90 -14.13 -12.16 -21.52
CA ASP A 90 -13.27 -12.56 -20.41
C ASP A 90 -13.74 -11.83 -19.13
N SER A 91 -14.11 -12.58 -18.09
CA SER A 91 -15.21 -12.22 -17.18
C SER A 91 -14.85 -11.47 -15.88
N GLU A 92 -13.62 -11.01 -15.68
CA GLU A 92 -13.27 -10.22 -14.48
C GLU A 92 -12.28 -9.09 -14.77
N ASP A 93 -12.64 -7.86 -14.37
CA ASP A 93 -11.73 -6.70 -14.39
C ASP A 93 -10.45 -7.02 -13.59
N LYS A 94 -9.31 -7.13 -14.29
CA LYS A 94 -8.01 -7.36 -13.65
C LYS A 94 -7.47 -6.05 -13.05
N TYR A 95 -7.39 -6.03 -11.71
CA TYR A 95 -6.78 -4.96 -10.93
C TYR A 95 -5.42 -5.41 -10.39
N ILE A 96 -4.39 -4.60 -10.58
CA ILE A 96 -3.02 -4.89 -10.15
C ILE A 96 -2.49 -3.69 -9.37
N GLU A 97 -1.83 -3.92 -8.25
CA GLU A 97 -1.08 -2.90 -7.51
C GLU A 97 0.35 -3.36 -7.31
N ILE A 98 1.30 -2.47 -7.60
CA ILE A 98 2.73 -2.78 -7.56
C ILE A 98 3.44 -1.65 -6.83
N ASP A 99 4.18 -1.99 -5.77
CA ASP A 99 5.16 -1.10 -5.16
C ASP A 99 6.31 -0.87 -6.14
N CYS A 100 6.51 0.38 -6.56
CA CYS A 100 7.54 0.77 -7.52
C CYS A 100 8.95 0.38 -7.07
N LYS A 101 9.21 0.27 -5.76
CA LYS A 101 10.53 -0.09 -5.22
C LYS A 101 10.78 -1.58 -5.25
N THR A 102 9.87 -2.38 -4.66
CA THR A 102 10.07 -3.83 -4.55
C THR A 102 9.59 -4.61 -5.76
N LYS A 103 8.78 -3.98 -6.63
CA LYS A 103 8.09 -4.63 -7.76
C LYS A 103 7.16 -5.76 -7.32
N GLN A 104 6.70 -5.70 -6.07
CA GLN A 104 5.79 -6.67 -5.46
C GLN A 104 4.46 -5.99 -5.10
N PRO A 105 3.39 -6.77 -4.89
CA PRO A 105 2.17 -6.24 -4.30
C PRO A 105 2.45 -5.57 -2.95
N PRO A 106 1.78 -4.44 -2.64
CA PRO A 106 1.94 -3.76 -1.37
C PRO A 106 1.48 -4.67 -0.22
N ASN A 107 2.21 -4.65 0.90
CA ASN A 107 1.92 -5.44 2.09
C ASN A 107 2.07 -4.58 3.35
N TRP A 108 1.39 -4.98 4.44
CA TRP A 108 1.47 -4.34 5.77
C TRP A 108 1.12 -2.86 5.78
N LEU A 109 0.11 -2.47 4.99
CA LEU A 109 -0.36 -1.09 4.90
C LEU A 109 -0.98 -0.65 6.22
N LEU A 110 -0.63 0.55 6.66
CA LEU A 110 -1.30 1.23 7.76
C LEU A 110 -2.59 1.88 7.25
N THR A 111 -3.64 1.83 8.07
CA THR A 111 -4.86 2.59 7.81
C THR A 111 -4.60 4.09 7.89
N ASP A 112 -5.37 4.91 7.17
CA ASP A 112 -5.30 6.38 7.23
C ASP A 112 -5.46 6.96 8.65
N THR A 113 -6.19 6.25 9.52
CA THR A 113 -6.42 6.64 10.91
C THR A 113 -5.28 6.28 11.87
N ALA A 114 -4.29 5.49 11.42
CA ALA A 114 -3.13 5.17 12.23
C ALA A 114 -2.30 6.43 12.48
N VAL A 115 -1.62 6.50 13.62
CA VAL A 115 -0.70 7.58 13.95
C VAL A 115 0.72 7.02 13.98
N ILE A 116 1.65 7.72 13.34
CA ILE A 116 3.06 7.34 13.29
C ILE A 116 3.93 8.46 13.85
N GLN A 117 5.10 8.06 14.36
CA GLN A 117 6.13 8.99 14.81
C GLN A 117 7.53 8.40 14.61
N SER A 118 8.46 9.23 14.14
CA SER A 118 9.88 8.91 14.00
C SER A 118 10.75 10.06 14.48
N ASP A 119 11.59 9.83 15.48
CA ASP A 119 12.47 10.88 16.03
C ASP A 119 13.48 11.41 15.00
N ASN A 120 13.81 10.60 13.98
CA ASN A 120 14.82 10.89 12.96
C ASN A 120 14.23 11.26 11.59
N ASN A 121 12.95 11.63 11.50
CA ASN A 121 12.33 12.01 10.23
C ASN A 121 11.36 13.18 10.40
N LEU A 122 11.60 14.28 9.69
CA LEU A 122 10.85 15.52 9.86
C LEU A 122 9.38 15.42 9.42
N VAL A 123 9.04 14.51 8.49
CA VAL A 123 7.66 14.33 8.02
C VAL A 123 6.73 13.87 9.15
N CYS A 124 7.27 13.10 10.10
CA CYS A 124 6.53 12.53 11.23
C CYS A 124 7.32 12.59 12.55
N ARG A 125 8.05 13.68 12.78
CA ARG A 125 8.81 13.88 14.02
C ARG A 125 7.91 13.92 15.25
N GLU A 126 6.78 14.58 15.11
CA GLU A 126 5.68 14.55 16.06
C GLU A 126 4.67 13.45 15.66
N PRO A 127 3.83 12.97 16.59
CA PRO A 127 2.74 12.04 16.26
C PRO A 127 1.81 12.62 15.21
N ARG A 128 1.71 11.97 14.05
CA ARG A 128 0.87 12.41 12.93
C ARG A 128 0.06 11.28 12.34
N GLN A 129 -1.17 11.59 11.92
CA GLN A 129 -2.04 10.63 11.25
C GLN A 129 -1.52 10.33 9.83
N VAL A 130 -1.53 9.05 9.45
CA VAL A 130 -1.09 8.57 8.13
C VAL A 130 -1.84 9.27 7.01
N GLY A 131 -3.17 9.39 7.12
CA GLY A 131 -3.98 10.02 6.07
C GLY A 131 -3.71 11.53 5.91
N ALA A 132 -3.24 12.22 6.95
CA ALA A 132 -2.83 13.63 6.86
C ALA A 132 -1.48 13.75 6.13
N ILE A 133 -0.50 12.92 6.51
CA ILE A 133 0.82 12.85 5.86
C ILE A 133 0.66 12.54 4.37
N LEU A 134 -0.10 11.50 4.02
CA LEU A 134 -0.28 11.09 2.62
C LEU A 134 -0.95 12.18 1.77
N ARG A 135 -1.85 12.97 2.34
CA ARG A 135 -2.50 14.07 1.64
C ARG A 135 -1.53 15.22 1.35
N GLU A 136 -0.73 15.60 2.33
CA GLU A 136 0.30 16.63 2.17
C GLU A 136 1.36 16.21 1.16
N LEU A 137 1.87 14.97 1.26
CA LEU A 137 2.84 14.44 0.31
C LEU A 137 2.29 14.36 -1.12
N LYS A 138 1.02 13.99 -1.28
CA LYS A 138 0.35 14.04 -2.61
C LYS A 138 0.32 15.46 -3.15
N GLN A 139 0.01 16.46 -2.32
CA GLN A 139 -0.02 17.86 -2.74
C GLN A 139 1.38 18.41 -3.07
N GLU A 140 2.40 18.05 -2.29
CA GLU A 140 3.79 18.41 -2.56
C GLU A 140 4.27 17.78 -3.87
N LEU A 141 3.97 16.50 -4.10
CA LEU A 141 4.34 15.80 -5.33
C LEU A 141 3.69 16.44 -6.57
N GLN A 142 2.41 16.81 -6.49
CA GLN A 142 1.73 17.52 -7.57
C GLN A 142 2.40 18.87 -7.89
N THR A 143 2.89 19.55 -6.86
CA THR A 143 3.57 20.84 -7.02
C THR A 143 4.98 20.67 -7.59
N ALA A 144 5.71 19.64 -7.16
CA ALA A 144 7.10 19.41 -7.53
C ALA A 144 7.27 18.67 -8.87
N CYS A 145 6.30 17.85 -9.28
CA CYS A 145 6.38 16.95 -10.44
C CYS A 145 5.07 16.97 -11.24
N VAL A 146 4.85 18.05 -12.00
CA VAL A 146 3.64 18.28 -12.79
C VAL A 146 3.34 17.12 -13.74
N GLU A 147 4.36 16.46 -14.29
CA GLU A 147 4.27 15.30 -15.17
C GLU A 147 3.58 14.08 -14.51
N THR A 148 3.58 13.99 -13.18
CA THR A 148 2.94 12.89 -12.44
C THR A 148 1.50 13.18 -12.01
N THR A 149 1.05 14.44 -12.15
CA THR A 149 -0.22 14.93 -11.57
C THR A 149 -1.44 14.13 -12.05
N ASP A 150 -1.50 13.83 -13.34
CA ASP A 150 -2.66 13.10 -13.91
C ASP A 150 -2.76 11.67 -13.37
N PHE A 151 -1.64 11.07 -12.95
CA PHE A 151 -1.64 9.74 -12.34
C PHE A 151 -2.03 9.77 -10.86
N LEU A 152 -1.82 10.91 -10.18
CA LEU A 152 -2.08 11.06 -8.74
C LEU A 152 -3.53 11.38 -8.42
N VAL A 153 -4.15 12.25 -9.24
CA VAL A 153 -5.53 12.73 -9.03
C VAL A 153 -6.33 12.52 -10.30
N PRO A 154 -7.55 11.95 -10.22
CA PRO A 154 -8.36 11.70 -11.40
C PRO A 154 -8.77 13.02 -12.05
N THR A 155 -8.75 13.04 -13.38
CA THR A 155 -9.32 14.12 -14.17
C THR A 155 -10.84 13.96 -14.31
N ARG A 156 -11.51 14.87 -15.03
CA ARG A 156 -12.93 14.68 -15.39
C ARG A 156 -13.19 13.38 -16.17
N LEU A 157 -12.17 12.85 -16.84
CA LEU A 157 -12.24 11.59 -17.59
C LEU A 157 -11.71 10.39 -16.79
N GLY A 158 -11.42 10.58 -15.50
CA GLY A 158 -10.75 9.60 -14.65
C GLY A 158 -9.23 9.65 -14.77
N PHE A 159 -8.59 8.55 -14.42
CA PHE A 159 -7.14 8.37 -14.55
C PHE A 159 -6.72 8.11 -16.00
N PRO A 160 -5.47 8.43 -16.38
CA PRO A 160 -4.95 8.24 -17.72
C PRO A 160 -5.12 6.80 -18.22
N ALA A 161 -5.63 6.67 -19.44
CA ALA A 161 -5.61 5.41 -20.17
C ALA A 161 -4.20 5.16 -20.70
N VAL A 162 -3.68 3.97 -20.47
CA VAL A 162 -2.40 3.47 -20.98
C VAL A 162 -2.66 2.21 -21.80
N GLU A 163 -1.73 1.88 -22.69
CA GLU A 163 -1.73 0.60 -23.42
C GLU A 163 -0.60 -0.27 -22.89
N LEU A 164 -0.89 -1.54 -22.62
CA LEU A 164 0.03 -2.54 -22.11
C LEU A 164 0.28 -3.61 -23.18
N LEU A 165 1.54 -3.99 -23.39
CA LEU A 165 1.94 -5.10 -24.24
C LEU A 165 2.81 -6.07 -23.43
N GLU A 166 2.25 -7.22 -23.07
CA GLU A 166 2.99 -8.33 -22.46
C GLU A 166 3.56 -9.25 -23.55
N PRO A 167 4.67 -9.96 -23.31
CA PRO A 167 5.22 -10.92 -24.27
C PRO A 167 4.18 -11.96 -24.72
N GLY A 168 4.01 -12.10 -26.04
CA GLY A 168 3.07 -13.05 -26.63
C GLY A 168 1.60 -12.65 -26.53
N ARG A 169 1.29 -11.42 -26.11
CA ARG A 169 -0.08 -10.87 -26.06
C ARG A 169 -0.26 -9.69 -27.00
N GLU A 170 -1.50 -9.29 -27.22
CA GLU A 170 -1.84 -8.06 -27.94
C GLU A 170 -1.83 -6.84 -27.01
N TRP A 171 -1.85 -5.64 -27.59
CA TRP A 171 -2.01 -4.41 -26.85
C TRP A 171 -3.36 -4.38 -26.12
N ARG A 172 -3.34 -4.06 -24.83
CA ARG A 172 -4.53 -3.96 -23.99
C ARG A 172 -4.62 -2.60 -23.32
N HIS A 173 -5.82 -2.04 -23.25
CA HIS A 173 -6.05 -0.79 -22.53
C HIS A 173 -6.17 -1.03 -21.02
N ALA A 174 -5.58 -0.11 -20.25
CA ALA A 174 -5.72 -0.05 -18.80
C ALA A 174 -5.81 1.41 -18.35
N GLN A 175 -6.36 1.66 -17.16
CA GLN A 175 -6.19 2.92 -16.45
C GLN A 175 -5.04 2.79 -15.47
N MET A 176 -4.17 3.80 -15.42
CA MET A 176 -3.01 3.82 -14.52
C MET A 176 -3.14 4.91 -13.47
N ARG A 177 -2.90 4.56 -12.21
CA ARG A 177 -2.88 5.47 -11.05
C ARG A 177 -1.55 5.35 -10.32
N LEU A 178 -1.03 6.47 -9.84
CA LEU A 178 0.02 6.55 -8.83
C LEU A 178 -0.63 6.80 -7.46
N GLY A 179 -0.41 5.89 -6.53
CA GLY A 179 -0.80 5.98 -5.13
C GLY A 179 0.41 6.22 -4.23
N LEU A 180 0.17 6.82 -3.08
CA LEU A 180 1.11 6.89 -1.96
C LEU A 180 0.44 6.22 -0.77
N GLU A 181 1.13 5.28 -0.14
CA GLU A 181 0.68 4.54 1.03
C GLU A 181 1.82 4.41 2.06
N ILE A 182 1.51 4.16 3.32
CA ILE A 182 2.51 3.87 4.36
C ILE A 182 2.38 2.42 4.79
N SER A 183 3.48 1.69 4.78
CA SER A 183 3.58 0.35 5.39
C SER A 183 4.29 0.39 6.73
N PHE A 184 4.03 -0.60 7.58
CA PHE A 184 4.69 -0.77 8.86
C PHE A 184 5.03 -2.23 9.13
N ILE A 185 6.29 -2.48 9.47
CA ILE A 185 6.78 -3.80 9.88
C ILE A 185 7.19 -3.69 11.35
N SER A 186 6.43 -4.37 12.22
CA SER A 186 6.69 -4.40 13.67
C SER A 186 8.02 -5.09 13.97
N ASP A 187 8.79 -4.56 14.91
CA ASP A 187 10.04 -5.18 15.39
C ASP A 187 9.76 -6.38 16.31
N ARG A 188 8.51 -6.55 16.76
CA ARG A 188 8.12 -7.73 17.53
C ARG A 188 8.15 -8.97 16.63
N PRO A 189 8.85 -10.05 17.02
CA PRO A 189 8.74 -11.31 16.32
C PRO A 189 7.27 -11.75 16.32
N ARG A 190 6.78 -12.29 15.20
CA ARG A 190 5.39 -12.78 15.04
C ARG A 190 5.09 -14.03 15.87
N ASP A 191 5.75 -14.23 17.00
CA ASP A 191 5.57 -15.37 17.90
C ASP A 191 4.59 -15.02 19.02
N SER A 192 3.34 -14.71 18.68
CA SER A 192 2.18 -14.80 19.59
C SER A 192 0.86 -14.31 18.98
N GLN A 193 0.56 -14.60 17.71
CA GLN A 193 -0.85 -14.81 17.35
C GLN A 193 -1.23 -16.24 17.76
N ASN A 194 -1.34 -16.47 19.07
CA ASN A 194 -2.28 -17.47 19.51
C ASN A 194 -3.64 -17.02 18.96
N PRO A 195 -4.43 -17.90 18.30
CA PRO A 195 -5.85 -17.60 18.15
C PRO A 195 -6.39 -17.26 19.54
N PRO A 196 -7.37 -16.35 19.67
CA PRO A 196 -7.98 -16.07 20.97
C PRO A 196 -8.30 -17.42 21.59
N ARG A 197 -7.60 -17.78 22.67
CA ARG A 197 -8.00 -18.93 23.48
C ARG A 197 -9.41 -18.56 23.87
N THR A 198 -10.37 -19.25 23.27
CA THR A 198 -11.74 -19.25 23.71
C THR A 198 -11.63 -19.72 25.15
N SER A 199 -11.65 -18.77 26.07
CA SER A 199 -11.76 -19.06 27.48
C SER A 199 -13.15 -19.64 27.63
N SER A 200 -13.28 -20.96 27.44
CA SER A 200 -14.37 -21.71 28.02
C SER A 200 -14.09 -21.82 29.52
N ALA A 201 -14.03 -20.67 30.19
CA ALA A 201 -14.36 -20.63 31.59
C ALA A 201 -15.86 -20.90 31.63
N LEU A 202 -16.21 -22.15 31.92
CA LEU A 202 -17.55 -22.48 32.41
C LEU A 202 -17.90 -21.46 33.50
N PRO A 203 -19.10 -20.85 33.47
CA PRO A 203 -19.51 -19.95 34.53
C PRO A 203 -19.48 -20.73 35.84
N GLN A 204 -18.64 -20.29 36.78
CA GLN A 204 -18.70 -20.83 38.14
C GLN A 204 -20.09 -20.50 38.71
N PRO A 205 -20.80 -21.48 39.28
CA PRO A 205 -22.07 -21.20 39.93
C PRO A 205 -21.82 -20.28 41.12
N VAL A 206 -22.50 -19.14 41.10
CA VAL A 206 -22.58 -18.21 42.23
C VAL A 206 -23.27 -18.93 43.37
N LEU A 207 -22.51 -19.26 44.43
CA LEU A 207 -23.10 -19.76 45.67
C LEU A 207 -23.89 -18.63 46.35
N PRO A 208 -25.12 -18.88 46.83
CA PRO A 208 -25.92 -17.87 47.49
C PRO A 208 -25.27 -17.42 48.80
N LEU A 209 -25.33 -16.11 49.00
CA LEU A 209 -24.82 -15.39 50.15
C LEU A 209 -25.71 -15.69 51.37
N GLY A 210 -25.17 -16.40 52.35
CA GLY A 210 -25.78 -16.52 53.66
C GLY A 210 -25.83 -17.95 54.18
N GLU A 211 -24.91 -18.26 55.09
CA GLU A 211 -25.15 -18.99 56.35
C GLU A 211 -23.79 -19.48 56.87
N ASN A 212 -23.22 -18.72 57.81
CA ASN A 212 -22.41 -19.27 58.89
C ASN A 212 -22.38 -18.24 60.02
N LEU A 213 -23.48 -18.23 60.77
CA LEU A 213 -23.52 -17.76 62.15
C LEU A 213 -23.15 -18.95 63.05
N THR A 214 -22.12 -18.76 63.87
CA THR A 214 -21.89 -19.35 65.20
C THR A 214 -21.79 -20.88 65.34
N ARG A 215 -20.60 -21.39 65.66
CA ARG A 215 -20.11 -21.60 67.04
C ARG A 215 -18.63 -21.98 67.05
#